data_AF-A0A2T2QWC4-F1
#
_entry.id   AF-A0A2T2QWC4-F1
#
_cell.length_a   1.000
_cell.length_b   1.000
_cell.length_c   1.000
_cell.angle_alpha   90.00
_cell.angle_beta   90.00
_cell.angle_gamma   90.00
#
_symmetry.space_group_name_H-M   'P 1'
#
loop_
_entity.id
_entity.type
_entity.pdbx_description
1 polymer ?
#
loop_
_entity_poly.entity_id
_entity_poly.type
_entity_poly.pdbx_seq_one_letter_code
_entity_poly.pdbx_strand_id
1 'polypeptide(L)'
;MMRSKKLLIIAAVIIFLLAAVAAVYWLEFRNQEFQLEDTSPGQQVRIDRLTPTISFDYNQPLFIPEDFRVVSDPLMDAEIYTRGDTLYLVPNHALLQRAEYTLTIPRIESQSGQSIGEHTLTFRTDRRQSSRLGFIRDLPVHNPGYSITYLEDQDAFVVRITQVPVEEKRLRARNYLEKNGIKPGQNDVKFEILRSVEGRGASAG
;
A
#
# COMPACT_ATOMS: atom_id res chain seq x y z
N MET A 1 -28.62 31.01 -59.45
CA MET A 1 -28.26 29.57 -59.33
C MET A 1 -26.79 29.28 -58.95
N MET A 2 -25.91 30.28 -58.75
CA MET A 2 -24.49 30.07 -58.42
C MET A 2 -24.14 30.04 -56.92
N ARG A 3 -25.05 30.42 -56.02
CA ARG A 3 -24.76 30.46 -54.56
C ARG A 3 -24.79 29.08 -53.88
N SER A 4 -25.54 28.10 -54.40
CA SER A 4 -25.65 26.76 -53.80
C SER A 4 -24.40 25.89 -54.01
N LYS A 5 -23.72 26.03 -55.15
CA LYS A 5 -22.49 25.26 -55.45
C LYS A 5 -21.31 25.65 -54.55
N LYS A 6 -21.19 26.93 -54.19
CA LYS A 6 -20.15 27.41 -53.27
C LYS A 6 -20.32 26.87 -51.85
N LEU A 7 -21.57 26.76 -51.38
CA LEU A 7 -21.90 26.21 -50.06
C LEU A 7 -21.58 24.70 -49.96
N LEU A 8 -21.85 23.94 -51.02
CA LEU A 8 -21.52 22.51 -51.10
C LEU A 8 -20.00 22.25 -51.04
N ILE A 9 -19.21 23.08 -51.73
CA ILE A 9 -17.75 22.96 -51.72
C ILE A 9 -17.19 23.27 -50.32
N ILE A 10 -17.69 24.32 -49.66
CA ILE A 10 -17.26 24.67 -48.30
C ILE A 10 -17.60 23.56 -47.31
N ALA A 11 -18.80 22.98 -47.38
CA ALA A 11 -19.20 21.88 -46.51
C ALA A 11 -18.33 20.63 -46.71
N ALA A 12 -18.02 20.28 -47.97
CA ALA A 12 -17.15 19.14 -48.28
C ALA A 12 -15.73 19.34 -47.74
N VAL A 13 -15.18 20.57 -47.85
CA VAL A 13 -13.86 20.91 -47.31
C VAL A 13 -13.83 20.81 -45.79
N ILE A 14 -14.88 21.26 -45.11
CA ILE A 14 -14.98 21.16 -43.64
C ILE A 14 -15.04 19.70 -43.20
N ILE A 15 -15.85 18.87 -43.86
CA ILE A 15 -15.96 17.44 -43.53
C ILE A 15 -14.61 16.74 -43.74
N PHE A 16 -13.92 17.05 -44.83
CA PHE A 16 -12.59 16.50 -45.11
C PHE A 16 -11.57 16.91 -44.05
N LEU A 17 -11.56 18.19 -43.63
CA LEU A 17 -10.68 18.68 -42.56
C LEU A 17 -10.99 17.99 -41.22
N LEU A 18 -12.26 17.82 -40.86
CA LEU A 18 -12.65 17.14 -39.62
C LEU A 18 -12.23 15.67 -39.63
N ALA A 19 -12.41 14.97 -40.76
CA ALA A 19 -11.97 13.59 -40.91
C ALA A 19 -10.43 13.45 -40.84
N ALA A 20 -9.70 14.41 -41.43
CA ALA A 20 -8.23 14.45 -41.36
C ALA A 20 -7.74 14.68 -39.92
N VAL A 21 -8.35 15.60 -39.19
CA VAL A 21 -8.02 15.84 -37.77
C VAL A 21 -8.32 14.60 -36.92
N ALA A 22 -9.49 13.98 -37.10
CA ALA A 22 -9.84 12.75 -36.41
C ALA A 22 -8.86 11.60 -36.72
N ALA A 23 -8.41 11.48 -37.97
CA ALA A 23 -7.42 10.48 -38.37
C ALA A 23 -6.04 10.74 -37.74
N VAL A 24 -5.61 12.00 -37.64
CA VAL A 24 -4.35 12.38 -36.97
C VAL A 24 -4.42 12.07 -35.47
N TYR A 25 -5.49 12.47 -34.78
CA TYR A 25 -5.69 12.13 -33.37
C TYR A 25 -5.74 10.61 -33.13
N TRP A 26 -6.36 9.86 -34.05
CA TRP A 26 -6.43 8.41 -33.97
C TRP A 26 -5.07 7.74 -34.23
N LEU A 27 -4.24 8.31 -35.11
CA LEU A 27 -2.87 7.87 -35.35
C LEU A 27 -1.95 8.19 -34.17
N GLU A 28 -2.05 9.39 -33.57
CA GLU A 28 -1.30 9.75 -32.36
C GLU A 28 -1.66 8.85 -31.18
N PHE A 29 -2.95 8.54 -30.99
CA PHE A 29 -3.39 7.61 -29.96
C PHE A 29 -2.83 6.18 -30.17
N ARG A 30 -2.71 5.72 -31.42
CA ARG A 30 -2.08 4.42 -31.73
C ARG A 30 -0.56 4.40 -31.56
N ASN A 31 0.09 5.56 -31.61
CA ASN A 31 1.54 5.68 -31.49
C ASN A 31 2.01 5.93 -30.04
N GLN A 32 1.10 6.02 -29.06
CA GLN A 32 1.49 5.98 -27.66
C GLN A 32 1.98 4.58 -27.33
N GLU A 33 3.26 4.46 -27.01
CA GLU A 33 3.87 3.22 -26.56
C GLU A 33 3.19 2.77 -25.25
N PHE A 34 2.73 1.53 -25.21
CA PHE A 34 2.19 0.93 -24.00
C PHE A 34 3.32 0.83 -22.98
N GLN A 35 3.16 1.56 -21.88
CA GLN A 35 4.17 1.73 -20.86
C GLN A 35 3.53 1.58 -19.49
N LEU A 36 4.33 1.10 -18.53
CA LEU A 36 4.00 1.26 -17.12
C LEU A 36 4.16 2.75 -16.77
N GLU A 37 3.17 3.34 -16.12
CA GLU A 37 3.18 4.76 -15.74
C GLU A 37 4.09 5.01 -14.51
N ASP A 38 5.40 4.73 -14.63
CA ASP A 38 6.49 5.34 -13.84
C ASP A 38 7.85 4.87 -14.41
N THR A 39 8.54 5.72 -15.17
CA THR A 39 9.84 5.41 -15.80
C THR A 39 11.06 5.82 -14.94
N SER A 40 10.89 5.98 -13.63
CA SER A 40 12.00 6.11 -12.66
C SER A 40 12.36 4.76 -12.04
N PRO A 41 13.61 4.54 -11.60
CA PRO A 41 14.07 3.24 -11.06
C PRO A 41 13.49 3.04 -9.65
N GLY A 42 12.22 2.63 -9.60
CA GLY A 42 11.44 2.54 -8.38
C GLY A 42 9.94 2.44 -8.63
N GLN A 43 9.55 1.79 -9.74
CA GLN A 43 8.18 1.44 -10.11
C GLN A 43 7.35 1.19 -8.84
N GLN A 44 6.32 2.01 -8.63
CA GLN A 44 5.62 2.05 -7.34
C GLN A 44 4.71 0.85 -7.16
N VAL A 45 5.16 -0.13 -6.39
CA VAL A 45 4.24 -1.02 -5.68
C VAL A 45 3.58 -0.24 -4.57
N ARG A 46 2.30 0.08 -4.76
CA ARG A 46 1.45 0.55 -3.66
C ARG A 46 0.95 -0.66 -2.91
N ILE A 47 1.13 -0.66 -1.60
CA ILE A 47 0.60 -1.68 -0.69
C ILE A 47 -0.46 -1.01 0.17
N ASP A 48 -1.73 -1.34 -0.05
CA ASP A 48 -2.80 -0.94 0.88
C ASP A 48 -2.61 -1.65 2.23
N ARG A 49 -2.83 -0.93 3.33
CA ARG A 49 -2.46 -1.36 4.68
C ARG A 49 -3.54 -2.18 5.37
N LEU A 50 -4.77 -2.18 4.87
CA LEU A 50 -5.89 -2.98 5.42
C LEU A 50 -5.97 -4.38 4.80
N THR A 51 -5.61 -4.49 3.53
CA THR A 51 -5.38 -5.74 2.81
C THR A 51 -4.18 -5.44 1.92
N PRO A 52 -3.05 -6.17 2.03
CA PRO A 52 -1.82 -5.84 1.33
C PRO A 52 -1.98 -6.03 -0.18
N THR A 53 -2.67 -5.12 -0.86
CA THR A 53 -2.89 -5.15 -2.29
C THR A 53 -1.73 -4.46 -2.96
N ILE A 54 -1.05 -5.16 -3.86
CA ILE A 54 0.01 -4.66 -4.71
C ILE A 54 -0.63 -4.22 -6.03
N SER A 55 -0.43 -2.99 -6.46
CA SER A 55 -0.98 -2.48 -7.73
C SER A 55 0.10 -1.98 -8.68
N PHE A 56 -0.14 -2.15 -9.98
CA PHE A 56 0.69 -1.67 -11.09
C PHE A 56 -0.18 -0.87 -12.06
N ASP A 57 0.15 0.40 -12.25
CA ASP A 57 -0.61 1.31 -13.11
C ASP A 57 0.05 1.41 -14.49
N TYR A 58 -0.73 1.22 -15.55
CA TYR A 58 -0.30 1.32 -16.94
C TYR A 58 -1.01 2.49 -17.63
N ASN A 59 -0.48 2.93 -18.78
CA ASN A 59 -1.07 4.05 -19.51
C ASN A 59 -2.25 3.66 -20.42
N GLN A 60 -2.61 2.37 -20.45
CA GLN A 60 -3.70 1.84 -21.27
C GLN A 60 -4.41 0.68 -20.56
N PRO A 61 -5.71 0.47 -20.84
CA PRO A 61 -6.46 -0.67 -20.31
C PRO A 61 -5.82 -2.02 -20.64
N LEU A 62 -5.80 -2.92 -19.66
CA LEU A 62 -5.11 -4.20 -19.74
C LEU A 62 -5.98 -5.32 -20.32
N PHE A 63 -5.32 -6.24 -21.02
CA PHE A 63 -5.84 -7.55 -21.39
C PHE A 63 -5.00 -8.63 -20.69
N ILE A 64 -5.65 -9.44 -19.85
CA ILE A 64 -4.99 -10.50 -19.08
C ILE A 64 -5.57 -11.86 -19.49
N PRO A 65 -4.75 -12.78 -20.02
CA PRO A 65 -5.21 -14.11 -20.38
C PRO A 65 -5.49 -14.98 -19.13
N GLU A 66 -6.29 -16.03 -19.28
CA GLU A 66 -6.71 -16.90 -18.15
C GLU A 66 -5.53 -17.59 -17.43
N ASP A 67 -4.46 -17.86 -18.16
CA ASP A 67 -3.23 -18.50 -17.68
C ASP A 67 -2.18 -17.50 -17.17
N PHE A 68 -2.52 -16.21 -17.08
CA PHE A 68 -1.61 -15.20 -16.58
C PHE A 68 -1.24 -15.46 -15.12
N ARG A 69 0.05 -15.52 -14.82
CA ARG A 69 0.57 -15.73 -13.46
C ARG A 69 1.77 -14.83 -13.22
N VAL A 70 1.81 -14.19 -12.06
CA VAL A 70 2.99 -13.47 -11.57
C VAL A 70 3.78 -14.42 -10.70
N VAL A 71 5.08 -14.51 -10.94
CA VAL A 71 6.00 -15.31 -10.12
C VAL A 71 6.61 -14.42 -9.07
N SER A 72 6.88 -14.95 -7.88
CA SER A 72 7.42 -14.21 -6.75
C SER A 72 8.49 -15.00 -6.00
N ASP A 73 9.54 -14.32 -5.55
CA ASP A 73 10.55 -14.85 -4.64
C ASP A 73 10.79 -13.87 -3.47
N PRO A 74 10.52 -14.26 -2.20
CA PRO A 74 9.98 -15.54 -1.78
C PRO A 74 8.55 -15.77 -2.31
N LEU A 75 8.14 -17.04 -2.35
CA LEU A 75 6.86 -17.42 -2.91
C LEU A 75 5.69 -16.70 -2.20
N MET A 76 4.91 -15.98 -2.98
CA MET A 76 3.68 -15.30 -2.63
C MET A 76 2.58 -15.79 -3.57
N ASP A 77 1.62 -16.53 -3.00
CA ASP A 77 0.38 -16.86 -3.69
C ASP A 77 -0.58 -15.66 -3.62
N ALA A 78 -1.15 -15.27 -4.76
CA ALA A 78 -1.97 -14.08 -4.88
C ALA A 78 -3.10 -14.24 -5.89
N GLU A 79 -4.27 -13.71 -5.55
CA GLU A 79 -5.34 -13.46 -6.50
C GLU A 79 -4.94 -12.29 -7.41
N ILE A 80 -5.14 -12.47 -8.72
CA ILE A 80 -4.78 -11.48 -9.74
C ILE A 80 -6.06 -11.01 -10.43
N TYR A 81 -6.25 -9.71 -10.50
CA TYR A 81 -7.32 -9.11 -11.30
C TYR A 81 -6.90 -7.76 -11.86
N THR A 82 -7.67 -7.26 -12.82
CA THR A 82 -7.46 -5.94 -13.40
C THR A 82 -8.70 -5.07 -13.24
N ARG A 83 -8.47 -3.75 -13.19
CA ARG A 83 -9.54 -2.77 -13.26
C ARG A 83 -9.09 -1.62 -14.16
N GLY A 84 -9.53 -1.66 -15.41
CA GLY A 84 -9.10 -0.69 -16.41
C GLY A 84 -7.63 -0.90 -16.77
N ASP A 85 -6.82 0.07 -16.41
CA ASP A 85 -5.38 0.20 -16.68
C ASP A 85 -4.50 -0.24 -15.49
N THR A 86 -5.10 -0.65 -14.37
CA THR A 86 -4.36 -1.15 -13.21
C THR A 86 -4.44 -2.68 -13.09
N LEU A 87 -3.29 -3.31 -12.84
CA LEU A 87 -3.14 -4.71 -12.41
C LEU A 87 -3.05 -4.76 -10.88
N TYR A 88 -3.85 -5.62 -10.26
CA TYR A 88 -3.85 -5.84 -8.81
C TYR A 88 -3.44 -7.26 -8.47
N LEU A 89 -2.59 -7.39 -7.48
CA LEU A 89 -2.21 -8.64 -6.83
C LEU A 89 -2.63 -8.56 -5.37
N VAL A 90 -3.51 -9.46 -4.96
CA VAL A 90 -3.97 -9.58 -3.57
C VAL A 90 -3.39 -10.88 -3.01
N PRO A 91 -2.37 -10.82 -2.15
CA PRO A 91 -1.80 -11.99 -1.49
C PRO A 91 -2.89 -12.76 -0.75
N ASN A 92 -2.96 -14.07 -1.00
CA ASN A 92 -3.90 -14.97 -0.31
C ASN A 92 -3.52 -15.17 1.17
N HIS A 93 -2.26 -14.85 1.50
CA HIS A 93 -1.68 -14.97 2.82
C HIS A 93 -0.90 -13.70 3.20
N ALA A 94 -0.68 -13.54 4.51
CA ALA A 94 0.17 -12.46 4.99
C ALA A 94 1.59 -12.58 4.43
N LEU A 95 2.12 -11.47 3.92
CA LEU A 95 3.49 -11.41 3.44
C LEU A 95 4.49 -11.62 4.58
N LEU A 96 5.63 -12.24 4.27
CA LEU A 96 6.76 -12.36 5.20
C LEU A 96 7.21 -10.97 5.61
N GLN A 97 7.52 -10.78 6.90
CA GLN A 97 7.95 -9.49 7.42
C GLN A 97 9.45 -9.28 7.18
N ARG A 98 9.84 -8.04 6.86
CA ARG A 98 11.24 -7.66 6.59
C ARG A 98 11.86 -8.47 5.44
N ALA A 99 11.03 -9.02 4.59
CA ALA A 99 11.45 -9.79 3.43
C ALA A 99 11.54 -8.86 2.22
N GLU A 100 12.49 -9.16 1.36
CA GLU A 100 12.55 -8.59 0.03
C GLU A 100 11.84 -9.56 -0.91
N TYR A 101 10.85 -9.05 -1.65
CA TYR A 101 10.09 -9.79 -2.65
C TYR A 101 10.50 -9.30 -4.02
N THR A 102 10.85 -10.22 -4.90
CA THR A 102 11.02 -9.98 -6.33
C THR A 102 9.85 -10.61 -7.07
N LEU A 103 9.07 -9.78 -7.75
CA LEU A 103 7.96 -10.17 -8.62
C LEU A 103 8.44 -10.19 -10.06
N THR A 104 8.19 -11.28 -10.76
CA THR A 104 8.39 -11.40 -12.21
C THR A 104 7.04 -11.38 -12.88
N ILE A 105 6.78 -10.30 -13.61
CA ILE A 105 5.53 -10.06 -14.32
C ILE A 105 5.79 -10.46 -15.78
N PRO A 106 5.09 -11.49 -16.30
CA PRO A 106 5.28 -11.92 -17.68
C PRO A 106 4.80 -10.84 -18.65
N ARG A 107 5.00 -11.08 -19.95
CA ARG A 107 4.50 -10.18 -21.00
C ARG A 107 3.02 -9.82 -20.79
N ILE A 108 2.71 -8.53 -20.78
CA ILE A 108 1.35 -8.00 -20.63
C ILE A 108 0.94 -7.34 -21.94
N GLU A 109 -0.34 -7.49 -22.29
CA GLU A 109 -0.94 -6.84 -23.45
C GLU A 109 -2.00 -5.84 -22.99
N SER A 110 -2.11 -4.73 -23.73
CA SER A 110 -3.21 -3.79 -23.61
C SER A 110 -4.39 -4.23 -24.48
N GLN A 111 -5.59 -3.72 -24.20
CA GLN A 111 -6.77 -3.97 -25.02
C GLN A 111 -6.65 -3.41 -26.45
N SER A 112 -5.71 -2.50 -26.68
CA SER A 112 -5.40 -1.93 -28.00
C SER A 112 -4.48 -2.84 -28.85
N GLY A 113 -3.96 -3.92 -28.26
CA GLY A 113 -3.07 -4.89 -28.91
C GLY A 113 -1.58 -4.59 -28.80
N GLN A 114 -1.19 -3.55 -28.07
CA GLN A 114 0.22 -3.29 -27.73
C GLN A 114 0.66 -4.14 -26.54
N SER A 115 1.97 -4.42 -26.41
CA SER A 115 2.48 -5.25 -25.33
C SER A 115 3.78 -4.74 -24.71
N ILE A 116 3.93 -4.94 -23.40
CA ILE A 116 5.17 -4.74 -22.65
C ILE A 116 5.78 -6.11 -22.37
N GLY A 117 7.10 -6.23 -22.53
CA GLY A 117 7.83 -7.47 -22.24
C GLY A 117 7.79 -7.87 -20.76
N GLU A 118 8.37 -9.03 -20.47
CA GLU A 118 8.59 -9.45 -19.08
C GLU A 118 9.42 -8.40 -18.33
N HIS A 119 9.03 -8.10 -17.10
CA HIS A 119 9.77 -7.21 -16.22
C HIS A 119 9.72 -7.69 -14.78
N THR A 120 10.76 -7.33 -14.03
CA THR A 120 10.88 -7.68 -12.61
C THR A 120 10.75 -6.44 -11.75
N LEU A 121 10.20 -6.64 -10.56
CA LEU A 121 10.07 -5.60 -9.57
C LEU A 121 10.43 -6.14 -8.19
N THR A 122 11.26 -5.39 -7.47
CA THR A 122 11.64 -5.72 -6.10
C THR A 122 11.02 -4.74 -5.12
N PHE A 123 10.36 -5.24 -4.08
CA PHE A 123 9.87 -4.43 -2.96
C PHE A 123 10.22 -5.08 -1.63
N ARG A 124 10.33 -4.29 -0.57
CA ARG A 124 10.57 -4.80 0.79
C ARG A 124 9.35 -4.59 1.66
N THR A 125 8.96 -5.64 2.38
CA THR A 125 7.88 -5.55 3.35
C THR A 125 8.42 -4.97 4.66
N ASP A 126 7.90 -3.82 5.05
CA ASP A 126 8.21 -3.26 6.37
C ASP A 126 7.37 -3.93 7.46
N ARG A 127 7.92 -3.98 8.69
CA ARG A 127 7.17 -4.39 9.90
C ARG A 127 5.83 -3.64 10.03
N ARG A 128 5.77 -2.41 9.51
CA ARG A 128 4.65 -1.45 9.51
C ARG A 128 3.37 -1.92 8.81
N GLN A 129 3.39 -3.04 8.09
CA GLN A 129 2.25 -3.54 7.31
C GLN A 129 1.52 -4.75 7.94
N SER A 130 1.87 -5.14 9.17
CA SER A 130 1.16 -6.22 9.87
C SER A 130 -0.15 -5.74 10.52
N SER A 131 -1.20 -6.58 10.50
CA SER A 131 -2.46 -6.38 11.23
C SER A 131 -2.25 -6.13 12.73
N ARG A 132 -1.18 -6.69 13.29
CA ARG A 132 -0.69 -6.46 14.66
C ARG A 132 -0.31 -5.00 14.94
N LEU A 133 0.17 -4.25 13.94
CA LEU A 133 0.56 -2.85 14.11
C LEU A 133 -0.61 -1.87 13.99
N GLY A 134 -1.66 -2.20 13.23
CA GLY A 134 -2.94 -1.50 13.32
C GLY A 134 -3.52 -1.62 14.74
N PHE A 135 -3.50 -2.84 15.28
CA PHE A 135 -3.91 -3.11 16.65
C PHE A 135 -3.09 -2.34 17.71
N ILE A 136 -1.76 -2.26 17.56
CA ILE A 136 -0.89 -1.51 18.47
C ILE A 136 -1.18 0.00 18.45
N ARG A 137 -1.55 0.56 17.28
CA ARG A 137 -1.85 1.99 17.12
C ARG A 137 -3.18 2.41 17.76
N ASP A 138 -4.14 1.51 17.83
CA ASP A 138 -5.46 1.77 18.40
C ASP A 138 -5.51 1.61 19.93
N LEU A 139 -4.42 1.16 20.56
CA LEU A 139 -4.33 1.11 22.02
C LEU A 139 -4.19 2.54 22.60
N PRO A 140 -5.13 3.02 23.44
CA PRO A 140 -4.90 4.23 24.21
C PRO A 140 -3.63 4.12 25.07
N VAL A 141 -2.64 4.92 24.67
CA VAL A 141 -1.27 4.98 25.20
C VAL A 141 -1.24 5.56 26.63
N HIS A 142 -2.27 6.31 27.03
CA HIS A 142 -2.31 7.06 28.29
C HIS A 142 -3.58 6.73 29.08
N ASN A 143 -3.39 6.22 30.31
CA ASN A 143 -4.46 5.96 31.27
C ASN A 143 -4.16 6.67 32.59
N PRO A 144 -5.18 6.97 33.43
CA PRO A 144 -4.94 7.56 34.74
C PRO A 144 -4.04 6.70 35.63
N GLY A 145 -2.77 7.14 35.76
CA GLY A 145 -1.76 6.52 36.62
C GLY A 145 -0.79 5.55 35.93
N TYR A 146 -0.90 5.33 34.61
CA TYR A 146 0.11 4.63 33.83
C TYR A 146 0.06 4.98 32.33
N SER A 147 1.19 4.86 31.64
CA SER A 147 1.27 4.89 30.18
C SER A 147 1.82 3.57 29.63
N ILE A 148 1.45 3.26 28.40
CA ILE A 148 1.89 2.07 27.68
C ILE A 148 2.54 2.54 26.40
N THR A 149 3.82 2.23 26.21
CA THR A 149 4.59 2.57 25.01
C THR A 149 5.04 1.29 24.35
N TYR A 150 4.79 1.17 23.05
CA TYR A 150 5.36 0.09 22.25
C TYR A 150 6.75 0.49 21.74
N LEU A 151 7.74 -0.35 21.99
CA LEU A 151 9.11 -0.19 21.49
C LEU A 151 9.29 -1.01 20.21
N GLU A 152 9.26 -0.32 19.06
CA GLU A 152 9.32 -0.96 17.73
C GLU A 152 10.57 -1.83 17.52
N ASP A 153 11.72 -1.39 18.06
CA ASP A 153 13.01 -2.08 17.91
C ASP A 153 13.08 -3.40 18.68
N GLN A 154 12.38 -3.47 19.82
CA GLN A 154 12.44 -4.60 20.76
C GLN A 154 11.20 -5.48 20.69
N ASP A 155 10.17 -5.11 19.90
CA ASP A 155 8.85 -5.78 19.87
C ASP A 155 8.26 -5.98 21.27
N ALA A 156 8.41 -4.95 22.12
CA ALA A 156 8.05 -5.01 23.53
C ALA A 156 7.14 -3.85 23.91
N PHE A 157 6.21 -4.09 24.84
CA PHE A 157 5.45 -3.04 25.49
C PHE A 157 6.09 -2.64 26.81
N VAL A 158 6.40 -1.36 26.95
CA VAL A 158 6.86 -0.76 28.20
C VAL A 158 5.70 -0.07 28.88
N VAL A 159 5.46 -0.43 30.14
CA VAL A 159 4.42 0.20 30.97
C VAL A 159 5.10 1.09 32.00
N ARG A 160 4.86 2.41 31.92
CA ARG A 160 5.35 3.38 32.91
C ARG A 160 4.23 3.72 33.89
N ILE A 161 4.46 3.51 35.18
CA ILE A 161 3.49 3.84 36.22
C ILE A 161 3.78 5.25 36.76
N THR A 162 2.76 6.11 36.78
CA THR A 162 2.87 7.54 37.13
C THR A 162 2.17 7.90 38.44
N GLN A 163 1.43 6.98 39.06
CA GLN A 163 0.68 7.22 40.30
C GLN A 163 0.75 6.02 41.27
N VAL A 164 0.58 6.31 42.56
CA VAL A 164 0.36 5.30 43.61
C VAL A 164 -1.14 4.96 43.74
N PRO A 165 -1.49 3.73 44.17
CA PRO A 165 -0.61 2.62 44.52
C PRO A 165 -0.09 1.85 43.29
N VAL A 166 1.21 1.55 43.28
CA VAL A 166 1.93 0.98 42.12
C VAL A 166 1.36 -0.39 41.71
N GLU A 167 1.10 -1.27 42.66
CA GLU A 167 0.61 -2.63 42.37
C GLU A 167 -0.78 -2.62 41.71
N GLU A 168 -1.65 -1.70 42.12
CA GLU A 168 -2.97 -1.55 41.50
C GLU A 168 -2.84 -1.09 40.03
N LYS A 169 -1.99 -0.10 39.77
CA LYS A 169 -1.76 0.42 38.41
C LYS A 169 -1.10 -0.64 37.52
N ARG A 170 -0.16 -1.41 38.07
CA ARG A 170 0.46 -2.54 37.38
C ARG A 170 -0.56 -3.60 36.99
N LEU A 171 -1.43 -4.00 37.92
CA LEU A 171 -2.48 -4.99 37.65
C LEU A 171 -3.48 -4.50 36.60
N ARG A 172 -3.89 -3.22 36.68
CA ARG A 172 -4.77 -2.60 35.67
C ARG A 172 -4.12 -2.59 34.29
N ALA A 173 -2.86 -2.19 34.18
CA ALA A 173 -2.13 -2.19 32.91
C ALA A 173 -1.97 -3.59 32.32
N ARG A 174 -1.69 -4.61 33.14
CA ARG A 174 -1.67 -6.02 32.71
C ARG A 174 -3.03 -6.46 32.19
N ASN A 175 -4.09 -6.29 32.97
CA ASN A 175 -5.45 -6.69 32.58
C ASN A 175 -5.89 -5.99 31.28
N TYR A 176 -5.49 -4.74 31.12
CA TYR A 176 -5.74 -3.97 29.92
C TYR A 176 -5.03 -4.57 28.70
N LEU A 177 -3.74 -4.89 28.80
CA LEU A 177 -2.97 -5.54 27.74
C LEU A 177 -3.54 -6.94 27.40
N GLU A 178 -3.89 -7.74 28.41
CA GLU A 178 -4.45 -9.09 28.22
C GLU A 178 -5.84 -9.07 27.57
N LYS A 179 -6.72 -8.15 27.97
CA LYS A 179 -8.03 -7.93 27.31
C LYS A 179 -7.86 -7.57 25.82
N ASN A 180 -6.73 -6.97 25.50
CA ASN A 180 -6.30 -6.59 24.18
C ASN A 180 -5.37 -7.66 23.55
N GLY A 181 -5.46 -8.94 23.96
CA GLY A 181 -4.74 -10.03 23.30
C GLY A 181 -3.22 -10.08 23.51
N ILE A 182 -2.65 -9.22 24.36
CA ILE A 182 -1.22 -9.19 24.68
C ILE A 182 -0.98 -9.98 25.97
N LYS A 183 -0.45 -11.21 25.86
CA LYS A 183 -0.19 -12.11 27.00
C LYS A 183 1.28 -12.12 27.41
N PRO A 184 1.63 -12.10 28.71
CA PRO A 184 3.01 -12.26 29.17
C PRO A 184 3.63 -13.60 28.71
N GLY A 185 4.86 -13.59 28.20
CA GLY A 185 5.58 -14.81 27.78
C GLY A 185 5.23 -15.35 26.39
N GLN A 186 4.20 -14.79 25.74
CA GLN A 186 4.06 -14.82 24.29
C GLN A 186 4.41 -13.40 23.79
N ASN A 187 5.25 -13.29 22.74
CA ASN A 187 5.66 -12.01 22.15
C ASN A 187 6.67 -11.14 22.95
N ASP A 188 7.59 -11.72 23.73
CA ASP A 188 8.74 -11.02 24.35
C ASP A 188 8.42 -9.71 25.10
N VAL A 189 7.22 -9.61 25.68
CA VAL A 189 6.79 -8.41 26.39
C VAL A 189 7.52 -8.25 27.72
N LYS A 190 8.50 -7.34 27.75
CA LYS A 190 9.27 -6.98 28.94
C LYS A 190 8.56 -5.90 29.77
N PHE A 191 8.16 -6.25 31.00
CA PHE A 191 7.60 -5.30 31.96
C PHE A 191 8.72 -4.51 32.65
N GLU A 192 8.95 -3.28 32.22
CA GLU A 192 9.94 -2.40 32.85
C GLU A 192 9.24 -1.25 33.59
N ILE A 193 9.15 -1.35 34.92
CA ILE A 193 8.51 -0.35 35.78
C ILE A 193 9.53 0.77 36.04
N LEU A 194 9.46 1.84 35.27
CA LEU A 194 10.24 3.05 35.51
C LEU A 194 9.51 3.91 36.56
N ARG A 195 10.05 4.00 37.78
CA ARG A 195 9.59 4.96 38.79
C ARG A 195 10.08 6.36 38.40
N SER A 196 9.15 7.26 38.08
CA SER A 196 9.40 8.70 38.22
C SER A 196 8.78 9.14 39.54
N VAL A 197 9.57 9.22 40.60
CA VAL A 197 9.17 9.98 41.78
C VAL A 197 9.58 11.42 41.53
N GLU A 198 8.76 12.16 40.79
CA GLU A 198 8.84 13.61 40.86
C GLU A 198 8.27 14.04 42.21
N GLY A 199 9.20 14.36 43.11
CA GLY A 199 8.93 14.78 44.47
C GLY A 199 10.20 15.22 45.19
N ARG A 200 11.13 15.89 44.50
CA ARG A 200 12.12 16.77 45.14
C ARG A 200 11.68 18.21 44.91
N GLY A 201 11.13 18.82 45.97
CA GLY A 201 10.77 20.23 46.00
C GLY A 201 10.33 20.69 47.39
N ALA A 202 11.31 21.09 48.19
CA ALA A 202 11.27 22.12 49.26
C ALA A 202 10.25 22.01 50.42
N SER A 203 10.75 21.81 51.64
CA SER A 203 10.87 22.94 52.59
C SER A 203 11.95 22.65 53.63
N ALA A 204 12.94 23.53 53.68
CA ALA A 204 13.68 23.81 54.89
C ALA A 204 12.76 24.64 55.79
N GLY A 205 12.67 24.25 57.05
CA GLY A 205 12.00 24.94 58.15
C GLY A 205 12.49 24.33 59.45
#